data_AF-A0A6C0C190-F1
#
_entry.id   AF-A0A6C0C190-F1
#
_cell.length_a   1.000
_cell.length_b   1.000
_cell.length_c   1.000
_cell.angle_alpha   90.00
_cell.angle_beta   90.00
_cell.angle_gamma   90.00
#
_symmetry.space_group_name_H-M   'P 1'
#
loop_
_entity.id
_entity.type
_entity.pdbx_description
1 polymer ?
#
loop_
_entity_poly.entity_id
_entity_poly.type
_entity_poly.pdbx_seq_one_letter_code
_entity_poly.pdbx_strand_id
1 'polypeptide(L)'
;MEGLKESIEKLDKLYHIEVLKIFLKHNINVNENKNGIFINLTTINNDVLFSEINDYLKNFHMQEKHFQKNEDIKKHLETAYFC
;
A
#
# COMPACT_ATOMS: atom_id res chain seq x y z
N MET A 1 -3.67 17.07 -1.76
CA MET A 1 -4.27 15.80 -2.23
C MET A 1 -3.39 15.05 -3.25
N GLU A 2 -2.65 15.74 -4.12
CA GLU A 2 -1.81 15.09 -5.15
C GLU A 2 -0.83 14.04 -4.60
N GLY A 3 -0.12 14.33 -3.50
CA GLY A 3 0.87 13.39 -2.95
C GLY A 3 0.32 12.03 -2.49
N LEU A 4 -0.92 11.98 -2.01
CA LEU A 4 -1.53 10.70 -1.61
C LEU A 4 -1.95 9.88 -2.83
N LYS A 5 -2.58 10.54 -3.80
CA LYS A 5 -2.98 9.90 -5.05
C LYS A 5 -1.77 9.24 -5.72
N GLU A 6 -0.67 9.99 -5.86
CA GLU A 6 0.57 9.46 -6.44
C GLU A 6 1.16 8.32 -5.62
N SER A 7 1.05 8.37 -4.28
CA SER A 7 1.55 7.30 -3.42
C SER A 7 0.73 6.02 -3.60
N ILE A 8 -0.60 6.14 -3.70
CA ILE A 8 -1.49 5.01 -3.95
C ILE A 8 -1.24 4.44 -5.34
N GLU A 9 -1.19 5.26 -6.40
CA GLU A 9 -1.05 4.79 -7.79
C GLU A 9 0.27 4.06 -8.09
N LYS A 10 1.32 4.28 -7.28
CA LYS A 10 2.61 3.60 -7.39
C LYS A 10 2.64 2.23 -6.72
N LEU A 11 1.57 1.84 -6.00
CA LEU A 11 1.51 0.57 -5.32
C LEU A 11 1.24 -0.59 -6.29
N ASP A 12 1.69 -1.78 -5.91
CA ASP A 12 1.26 -3.01 -6.57
C ASP A 12 -0.22 -3.33 -6.33
N LYS A 13 -0.78 -4.12 -7.24
CA LYS A 13 -2.20 -4.52 -7.26
C LYS A 13 -2.69 -5.09 -5.93
N LEU A 14 -1.88 -5.88 -5.23
CA LEU A 14 -2.25 -6.45 -3.93
C LEU A 14 -2.51 -5.35 -2.89
N TYR A 15 -1.72 -4.29 -2.90
CA TYR A 15 -1.86 -3.19 -1.94
C TYR A 15 -2.99 -2.23 -2.33
N HIS A 16 -3.29 -2.09 -3.63
CA HIS A 16 -4.53 -1.43 -4.06
C HIS A 16 -5.79 -2.10 -3.46
N ILE A 17 -5.78 -3.43 -3.29
CA ILE A 17 -6.89 -4.15 -2.66
C ILE A 17 -7.01 -3.80 -1.17
N GLU A 18 -5.90 -3.71 -0.44
CA GLU A 18 -5.94 -3.33 0.99
C GLU A 18 -6.37 -1.87 1.18
N VAL A 19 -5.85 -0.97 0.34
CA VAL A 19 -6.27 0.43 0.33
C VAL A 19 -7.77 0.55 0.02
N LEU A 20 -8.29 -0.25 -0.92
CA LEU A 20 -9.72 -0.33 -1.21
C LEU A 20 -10.53 -0.78 0.02
N LYS A 21 -10.06 -1.78 0.80
CA LYS A 21 -10.75 -2.20 2.03
C LYS A 21 -10.86 -1.05 3.03
N ILE A 22 -9.83 -0.22 3.15
CA ILE A 22 -9.86 0.97 4.01
C ILE A 22 -10.92 1.95 3.51
N PHE A 23 -11.00 2.23 2.20
CA PHE A 23 -12.08 3.06 1.64
C PHE A 23 -13.48 2.50 1.93
N LEU A 24 -13.69 1.19 1.76
CA LEU A 24 -14.97 0.54 2.03
C LEU A 24 -15.35 0.59 3.53
N LYS A 25 -14.38 0.42 4.43
CA LYS A 25 -14.58 0.50 5.89
C LYS A 25 -15.10 1.87 6.33
N HIS A 26 -14.69 2.93 5.64
CA HIS A 26 -15.15 4.30 5.90
C HIS A 26 -16.39 4.70 5.08
N ASN A 27 -17.06 3.73 4.45
CA ASN A 27 -18.25 3.95 3.61
C ASN A 27 -18.01 4.96 2.48
N ILE A 28 -16.79 5.02 1.95
CA ILE A 28 -16.48 5.85 0.79
C ILE A 28 -17.15 5.25 -0.43
N ASN A 29 -17.84 6.09 -1.20
CA ASN A 29 -18.51 5.64 -2.40
C ASN A 29 -17.48 5.28 -3.47
N VAL A 30 -17.53 4.04 -3.95
CA VAL A 30 -16.62 3.51 -4.96
C VAL A 30 -17.43 3.09 -6.19
N ASN A 31 -16.92 3.38 -7.38
CA ASN A 31 -17.58 3.01 -8.63
C ASN A 31 -16.78 1.90 -9.32
N GLU A 32 -17.34 0.71 -9.41
CA GLU A 32 -16.74 -0.45 -10.06
C GLU A 32 -17.27 -0.62 -11.47
N ASN A 33 -16.36 -0.85 -12.42
CA ASN A 33 -16.69 -1.27 -13.78
C ASN A 33 -15.82 -2.44 -14.23
N LYS A 34 -16.03 -2.96 -15.44
CA LYS A 34 -15.26 -4.09 -15.99
C LYS A 34 -13.74 -3.87 -16.04
N ASN A 35 -13.28 -2.63 -15.95
CA ASN A 35 -11.88 -2.23 -16.05
C ASN A 35 -11.24 -1.90 -14.68
N GLY A 36 -12.02 -1.90 -13.59
CA GLY A 36 -11.53 -1.66 -12.25
C GLY A 36 -12.43 -0.75 -11.41
N ILE A 37 -11.84 -0.16 -10.37
CA ILE A 37 -12.55 0.64 -9.38
C ILE A 37 -12.07 2.09 -9.46
N PHE A 38 -13.02 3.01 -9.54
CA PHE A 38 -12.78 4.44 -9.51
C PHE A 38 -13.23 5.02 -8.17
N ILE A 39 -12.35 5.81 -7.55
CA ILE A 39 -12.59 6.48 -6.27
C ILE A 39 -12.32 7.96 -6.46
N ASN A 40 -13.30 8.80 -6.11
CA ASN A 40 -13.11 10.24 -6.16
C ASN A 40 -12.52 10.74 -4.83
N LEU A 41 -11.21 11.01 -4.81
CA LEU A 41 -10.53 11.49 -3.59
C LEU A 41 -10.91 12.93 -3.21
N THR A 42 -11.43 13.74 -4.13
CA THR A 42 -11.76 15.16 -3.83
C THR A 42 -13.02 15.31 -2.98
N THR A 43 -13.88 14.29 -2.99
CA THR A 43 -15.10 14.26 -2.18
C THR A 43 -14.87 13.72 -0.77
N ILE A 44 -13.63 13.34 -0.44
CA ILE A 44 -13.28 12.70 0.82
C ILE A 44 -12.63 13.71 1.76
N ASN A 45 -13.41 14.23 2.70
CA ASN A 45 -12.92 15.02 3.85
C ASN A 45 -12.96 14.16 5.11
N ASN A 46 -12.17 13.10 5.15
CA ASN A 46 -12.09 12.21 6.31
C ASN A 46 -10.62 12.04 6.73
N ASP A 47 -10.21 12.81 7.73
CA ASP A 47 -8.84 12.80 8.26
C ASP A 47 -8.45 11.43 8.85
N VAL A 48 -9.42 10.68 9.38
CA VAL A 48 -9.20 9.33 9.93
C VAL A 48 -8.83 8.35 8.82
N LEU A 49 -9.54 8.41 7.69
CA LEU A 49 -9.21 7.62 6.50
C LEU A 49 -7.79 7.95 6.01
N PHE A 50 -7.45 9.23 5.93
CA PHE A 50 -6.12 9.66 5.48
C PHE A 50 -5.00 9.18 6.42
N SER A 51 -5.22 9.22 7.73
CA SER A 51 -4.27 8.68 8.70
C SER A 51 -4.10 7.18 8.53
N GLU A 52 -5.20 6.43 8.38
CA GLU A 52 -5.17 4.97 8.27
C GLU A 52 -4.46 4.51 6.99
N ILE A 53 -4.67 5.19 5.87
CA ILE A 53 -3.94 4.93 4.62
C ILE A 53 -2.44 5.26 4.79
N ASN A 54 -2.10 6.39 5.41
CA ASN A 54 -0.70 6.75 5.64
C ASN A 54 0.03 5.77 6.57
N ASP A 55 -0.64 5.30 7.62
CA ASP A 55 -0.07 4.32 8.55
C ASP A 55 0.10 2.96 7.86
N TYR A 56 -0.86 2.56 7.03
CA TYR A 56 -0.72 1.38 6.18
C TYR A 56 0.49 1.49 5.23
N LEU A 57 0.64 2.62 4.54
CA LEU A 57 1.77 2.87 3.63
C LEU A 57 3.13 2.86 4.37
N LYS A 58 3.20 3.44 5.58
CA LYS A 58 4.41 3.41 6.40
C LYS A 58 4.77 1.99 6.86
N ASN A 59 3.78 1.26 7.36
CA ASN A 59 3.97 -0.12 7.80
C ASN A 59 4.37 -1.03 6.63
N PHE A 60 3.86 -0.77 5.43
CA PHE A 60 4.26 -1.43 4.21
C PHE A 60 5.75 -1.21 3.90
N HIS A 61 6.20 0.05 3.82
CA HIS A 61 7.61 0.35 3.55
C HIS A 61 8.57 -0.24 4.61
N MET A 62 8.11 -0.36 5.85
CA MET A 62 8.89 -1.00 6.90
C MET A 62 8.98 -2.51 6.69
N GLN A 63 7.87 -3.19 6.37
CA GLN A 63 7.85 -4.62 6.08
C GLN A 63 8.70 -4.98 4.85
N GLU A 64 8.58 -4.21 3.77
CA GLU A 64 9.36 -4.42 2.54
C GLU A 64 10.87 -4.34 2.82
N LYS A 65 11.32 -3.33 3.58
CA LYS A 65 12.71 -3.23 4.03
C LYS A 65 13.17 -4.40 4.88
N HIS A 66 12.29 -4.92 5.76
CA HIS A 66 12.61 -6.09 6.58
C HIS A 66 12.76 -7.36 5.72
N PHE A 67 11.90 -7.57 4.72
CA PHE A 67 12.04 -8.68 3.77
C PHE A 67 13.32 -8.57 2.96
N GLN A 68 13.64 -7.39 2.42
CA GLN A 68 14.88 -7.16 1.67
C GLN A 68 16.12 -7.51 2.49
N LYS A 69 16.16 -7.05 3.75
CA LYS A 69 17.27 -7.32 4.67
C LYS A 69 17.42 -8.82 4.94
N ASN A 70 16.32 -9.55 5.08
CA ASN A 70 16.36 -10.99 5.33
C ASN A 70 16.90 -11.76 4.11
N GLU A 71 16.50 -11.37 2.89
CA GLU A 71 17.03 -11.94 1.65
C GLU A 71 18.52 -11.65 1.49
N ASP A 72 18.96 -10.43 1.79
CA ASP A 72 20.39 -10.07 1.74
C ASP A 72 21.23 -10.88 2.73
N ILE A 73 20.72 -11.08 3.96
CA ILE A 73 21.38 -11.92 4.96
C ILE A 73 21.44 -13.38 4.48
N LYS A 74 20.33 -13.92 3.96
CA LYS A 74 20.29 -15.29 3.44
C LYS A 74 21.31 -15.49 2.33
N LYS A 75 21.35 -14.57 1.37
CA LYS A 75 22.30 -14.60 0.25
C LYS A 75 23.75 -14.50 0.72
N HIS A 76 24.02 -13.66 1.73
CA HIS A 76 25.36 -13.57 2.35
C HIS A 76 25.75 -14.89 3.04
N LEU A 77 24.85 -15.54 3.76
CA LEU A 77 25.12 -16.83 4.40
C LEU A 77 25.36 -17.94 3.37
N GLU A 78 24.57 -17.99 2.29
CA GLU A 78 24.77 -18.95 1.20
C GLU A 78 26.16 -18.79 0.56
N THR A 79 26.59 -17.56 0.30
CA THR A 79 27.93 -17.29 -0.25
C THR A 79 29.07 -17.45 0.76
N ALA A 80 28.82 -17.23 2.06
CA ALA A 80 29.87 -17.34 3.08
C ALA A 80 30.13 -18.78 3.52
N TYR A 81 29.12 -19.66 3.49
CA TYR A 81 29.20 -20.99 4.10
C TYR A 81 28.97 -22.18 3.17
N PHE A 82 28.33 -21.97 2.01
CA PHE A 82 28.01 -23.05 1.06
C PHE A 82 28.69 -22.85 -0.31
N CYS A 83 29.73 -22.01 -0.36
CA CYS A 83 30.64 -21.91 -1.51
C CYS A 83 31.57 -23.11 -1.63
#